data_AF-A0A2G1UJM2-F1
#
_entry.id   AF-A0A2G1UJM2-F1
#
_cell.length_a   1.000
_cell.length_b   1.000
_cell.length_c   1.000
_cell.angle_alpha   90.00
_cell.angle_beta   90.00
_cell.angle_gamma   90.00
#
_symmetry.space_group_name_H-M   'P 1'
#
loop_
_entity.id
_entity.type
_entity.pdbx_description
1 polymer ?
#
loop_
_entity_poly.entity_id
_entity_poly.type
_entity_poly.pdbx_seq_one_letter_code
_entity_poly.pdbx_strand_id
1 'polypeptide(L)'
;MKMKNLLLSMGAAAALGISGTAFAYSVGSTDVGGLDDYVDQTGVLSGEQAETDWVSGVLGFDVTLTSKSDPAVFQVTDEDPNVIAIELLTSPGWYLVKDAQTTILFLNNPSLDWAVFSLLDYFGTHKLEELQLSHVTEFNGGTVTVPEPGTLALLGLGLIGLGLQRRKKQAS
;
A
#
# COMPACT_ATOMS: atom_id res chain seq x y z
N MET A 1 42.66 -7.23 -20.34
CA MET A 1 41.22 -6.93 -20.32
C MET A 1 41.05 -5.43 -20.10
N LYS A 2 40.49 -4.70 -21.07
CA LYS A 2 40.54 -3.22 -21.09
C LYS A 2 39.61 -2.64 -20.01
N MET A 3 40.12 -1.68 -19.23
CA MET A 3 39.46 -0.97 -18.11
C MET A 3 38.01 -0.50 -18.39
N LYS A 4 37.69 -0.26 -19.66
CA LYS A 4 36.35 0.11 -20.15
C LYS A 4 35.29 -1.00 -19.94
N ASN A 5 35.68 -2.28 -20.00
CA ASN A 5 34.77 -3.40 -19.77
C ASN A 5 34.52 -3.65 -18.27
N LEU A 6 35.44 -3.23 -17.40
CA LEU A 6 35.31 -3.37 -15.94
C LEU A 6 34.35 -2.32 -15.37
N LEU A 7 34.41 -1.09 -15.89
CA LEU A 7 33.50 0.00 -15.52
C LEU A 7 32.05 -0.29 -15.94
N LEU A 8 31.86 -0.91 -17.11
CA LEU A 8 30.53 -1.30 -17.59
C LEU A 8 29.90 -2.43 -16.74
N SER A 9 30.71 -3.38 -16.26
CA SER A 9 30.23 -4.46 -15.37
C SER A 9 29.92 -3.96 -13.96
N MET A 10 30.66 -2.97 -13.45
CA MET A 10 30.38 -2.36 -12.14
C MET A 10 29.09 -1.52 -12.15
N GLY A 11 28.81 -0.81 -13.25
CA GLY A 11 27.55 -0.04 -13.39
C GLY A 11 26.31 -0.93 -13.38
N ALA A 12 26.37 -2.11 -14.03
CA ALA A 12 25.27 -3.07 -14.03
C ALA A 12 25.07 -3.75 -12.67
N ALA A 13 26.14 -4.02 -11.92
CA ALA A 13 26.06 -4.60 -10.58
C ALA A 13 25.52 -3.60 -9.54
N ALA A 14 25.87 -2.31 -9.66
CA ALA A 14 25.36 -1.26 -8.80
C ALA A 14 23.85 -1.00 -9.03
N ALA A 15 23.35 -1.15 -10.26
CA ALA A 15 21.93 -1.01 -10.58
C ALA A 15 21.05 -2.16 -10.03
N LEU A 16 21.64 -3.34 -9.75
CA LEU A 16 20.94 -4.48 -9.13
C LEU A 16 20.96 -4.46 -7.60
N GLY A 17 21.77 -3.58 -6.98
CA GLY A 17 21.95 -3.53 -5.53
C GLY A 17 20.91 -2.69 -4.78
N ILE A 18 20.01 -2.00 -5.49
CA ILE A 18 18.94 -1.18 -4.90
C ILE A 18 17.59 -1.81 -5.27
N SER A 19 17.38 -3.08 -4.92
CA SER A 19 16.03 -3.64 -4.87
C SER A 19 15.52 -3.47 -3.45
N GLY A 20 14.65 -2.49 -3.22
CA GLY A 20 13.85 -2.45 -2.00
C GLY A 20 13.02 -3.74 -1.91
N THR A 21 12.97 -4.37 -0.73
CA THR A 21 12.05 -5.46 -0.48
C THR A 21 10.63 -4.89 -0.47
N ALA A 22 9.86 -5.13 -1.52
CA ALA A 22 8.41 -4.89 -1.51
C ALA A 22 7.75 -6.18 -1.03
N PHE A 23 7.17 -6.13 0.17
CA PHE A 23 6.24 -7.16 0.63
C PHE A 23 4.85 -6.75 0.16
N ALA A 24 4.16 -7.69 -0.47
CA ALA A 24 2.79 -7.51 -0.92
C ALA A 24 1.95 -8.61 -0.29
N TYR A 25 0.75 -8.25 0.13
CA TYR A 25 -0.28 -9.14 0.63
C TYR A 25 -1.29 -9.39 -0.48
N SER A 26 -2.01 -10.49 -0.38
CA SER A 26 -3.06 -10.84 -1.32
C SER A 26 -4.34 -11.25 -0.61
N VAL A 27 -5.45 -11.01 -1.30
CA VAL A 27 -6.78 -11.47 -0.90
C VAL A 27 -7.35 -12.30 -2.05
N GLY A 28 -7.31 -13.62 -1.89
CA GLY A 28 -7.70 -14.59 -2.91
C GLY A 28 -6.74 -14.58 -4.09
N SER A 29 -7.13 -13.91 -5.18
CA SER A 29 -6.29 -13.75 -6.38
C SER A 29 -5.90 -12.30 -6.66
N THR A 30 -6.26 -11.38 -5.76
CA THR A 30 -6.04 -9.95 -5.90
C THR A 30 -4.83 -9.54 -5.06
N ASP A 31 -3.86 -8.87 -5.68
CA ASP A 31 -2.76 -8.21 -4.97
C ASP A 31 -3.30 -6.94 -4.31
N VAL A 32 -3.16 -6.84 -2.99
CA VAL A 32 -3.63 -5.70 -2.18
C VAL A 32 -2.48 -4.82 -1.68
N GLY A 33 -1.22 -5.21 -1.94
CA GLY A 33 -0.06 -4.38 -1.64
C GLY A 33 0.51 -4.57 -0.25
N GLY A 34 1.40 -3.66 0.15
CA GLY A 34 2.07 -3.72 1.44
C GLY A 34 1.25 -3.09 2.57
N LEU A 35 1.71 -3.26 3.81
CA LEU A 35 1.15 -2.56 4.96
C LEU A 35 1.25 -1.04 4.78
N ASP A 36 0.17 -0.35 5.12
CA ASP A 36 0.09 1.11 5.14
C ASP A 36 0.77 1.71 6.38
N ASP A 37 1.20 2.96 6.23
CA ASP A 37 1.96 3.65 7.26
C ASP A 37 1.01 4.23 8.32
N TYR A 38 1.24 3.88 9.58
CA TYR A 38 0.55 4.49 10.71
C TYR A 38 0.94 5.96 10.85
N VAL A 39 -0.06 6.83 11.02
CA VAL A 39 0.14 8.27 11.25
C VAL A 39 -0.10 8.62 12.71
N ASP A 40 -1.34 8.44 13.19
CA ASP A 40 -1.72 8.78 14.56
C ASP A 40 -3.00 8.04 14.99
N GLN A 41 -3.29 8.05 16.29
CA GLN A 41 -4.51 7.47 16.86
C GLN A 41 -5.14 8.39 17.90
N THR A 42 -6.45 8.29 18.04
CA THR A 42 -7.22 9.00 19.05
C THR A 42 -8.38 8.14 19.54
N GLY A 43 -9.10 8.64 20.55
CA GLY A 43 -10.32 7.99 21.03
C GLY A 43 -11.46 8.06 20.02
N VAL A 44 -12.68 7.82 20.50
CA VAL A 44 -13.89 7.89 19.67
C VAL A 44 -14.17 9.33 19.24
N LEU A 45 -14.13 9.60 17.94
CA LEU A 45 -14.60 10.86 17.36
C LEU A 45 -16.08 10.75 16.97
N SER A 46 -16.88 11.77 17.26
CA SER A 46 -18.32 11.78 16.95
C SER A 46 -18.62 12.72 15.79
N GLY A 47 -18.84 12.15 14.60
CA GLY A 47 -19.28 12.88 13.42
C GLY A 47 -18.13 13.20 12.44
N GLU A 48 -18.51 13.35 11.17
CA GLU A 48 -17.58 13.56 10.05
C GLU A 48 -16.77 14.85 10.15
N GLN A 49 -17.37 15.92 10.68
CA GLN A 49 -16.66 17.17 10.92
C GLN A 49 -15.57 16.98 11.97
N ALA A 50 -15.84 16.26 13.06
CA ALA A 50 -14.86 16.02 14.10
C ALA A 50 -13.70 15.14 13.59
N GLU A 51 -13.99 14.16 12.73
CA GLU A 51 -12.98 13.35 12.04
C GLU A 51 -12.11 14.22 11.12
N THR A 52 -12.74 15.04 10.29
CA THR A 52 -12.02 15.92 9.34
C THR A 52 -11.17 16.97 10.05
N ASP A 53 -11.69 17.59 11.11
CA ASP A 53 -10.98 18.58 11.92
C ASP A 53 -9.78 17.95 12.64
N TRP A 54 -9.96 16.74 13.18
CA TRP A 54 -8.88 16.02 13.84
C TRP A 54 -7.78 15.63 12.85
N VAL A 55 -8.14 15.04 11.70
CA VAL A 55 -7.16 14.66 10.66
C VAL A 55 -6.43 15.89 10.13
N SER A 56 -7.14 16.99 9.90
CA SER A 56 -6.52 18.26 9.48
C SER A 56 -5.54 18.79 10.52
N GLY A 57 -5.88 18.64 11.81
CA GLY A 57 -5.00 18.99 12.94
C GLY A 57 -3.76 18.11 13.05
N VAL A 58 -3.88 16.80 12.81
CA VAL A 58 -2.76 15.85 12.82
C VAL A 58 -1.80 16.10 11.66
N LEU A 59 -2.34 16.33 10.47
CA LEU A 59 -1.54 16.51 9.25
C LEU A 59 -0.99 17.95 9.09
N GLY A 60 -1.58 18.92 9.78
CA GLY A 60 -1.17 20.32 9.73
C GLY A 60 -1.67 21.08 8.48
N PHE A 61 -2.65 20.54 7.76
CA PHE A 61 -3.32 21.17 6.62
C PHE A 61 -4.75 20.65 6.50
N ASP A 62 -5.63 21.40 5.82
CA ASP A 62 -7.03 21.03 5.65
C ASP A 62 -7.18 19.84 4.69
N VAL A 63 -7.83 18.77 5.17
CA VAL A 63 -8.22 17.62 4.33
C VAL A 63 -9.67 17.69 3.92
N THR A 64 -10.00 17.07 2.79
CA THR A 64 -11.38 16.93 2.31
C THR A 64 -11.83 15.48 2.39
N LEU A 65 -12.91 15.23 3.13
CA LEU A 65 -13.58 13.93 3.14
C LEU A 65 -14.11 13.64 1.75
N THR A 66 -13.74 12.48 1.19
CA THR A 66 -14.11 12.09 -0.17
C THR A 66 -15.13 10.96 -0.17
N SER A 67 -14.93 9.96 0.68
CA SER A 67 -15.82 8.80 0.78
C SER A 67 -15.88 8.29 2.21
N LYS A 68 -16.93 7.55 2.52
CA LYS A 68 -17.13 6.89 3.79
C LYS A 68 -17.90 5.58 3.61
N SER A 69 -17.38 4.52 4.21
CA SER A 69 -17.94 3.18 4.16
C SER A 69 -18.39 2.74 5.56
N ASP A 70 -19.70 2.62 5.76
CA ASP A 70 -20.35 2.21 7.02
C ASP A 70 -21.42 1.13 6.73
N PRO A 71 -21.23 -0.13 7.17
CA PRO A 71 -20.11 -0.63 7.95
C PRO A 71 -18.83 -0.81 7.11
N ALA A 72 -17.67 -0.82 7.78
CA ALA A 72 -16.41 -1.15 7.14
C ALA A 72 -16.31 -2.65 6.82
N VAL A 73 -16.31 -2.99 5.53
CA VAL A 73 -16.13 -4.38 5.05
C VAL A 73 -14.65 -4.61 4.81
N PHE A 74 -14.10 -5.63 5.46
CA PHE A 74 -12.69 -6.00 5.31
C PHE A 74 -12.53 -7.48 5.02
N GLN A 75 -11.39 -7.83 4.42
CA GLN A 75 -11.02 -9.19 4.08
C GLN A 75 -9.67 -9.49 4.73
N VAL A 76 -9.53 -10.71 5.25
CA VAL A 76 -8.25 -11.15 5.84
C VAL A 76 -7.32 -11.55 4.71
N THR A 77 -6.04 -11.19 4.83
CA THR A 77 -5.03 -11.54 3.82
C THR A 77 -4.64 -13.01 3.90
N ASP A 78 -4.22 -13.58 2.77
CA ASP A 78 -3.89 -15.01 2.67
C ASP A 78 -2.55 -15.34 3.36
N GLU A 79 -1.64 -14.36 3.48
CA GLU A 79 -0.31 -14.54 4.07
C GLU A 79 -0.32 -14.46 5.60
N ASP A 80 -1.13 -13.58 6.19
CA ASP A 80 -1.19 -13.38 7.64
C ASP A 80 -2.65 -13.14 8.10
N PRO A 81 -3.20 -13.99 9.00
CA PRO A 81 -4.56 -13.82 9.51
C PRO A 81 -4.75 -12.55 10.36
N ASN A 82 -3.66 -11.90 10.79
CA ASN A 82 -3.71 -10.66 11.56
C ASN A 82 -3.77 -9.42 10.65
N VAL A 83 -3.41 -9.57 9.38
CA VAL A 83 -3.41 -8.48 8.42
C VAL A 83 -4.71 -8.53 7.63
N ILE A 84 -5.37 -7.38 7.55
CA ILE A 84 -6.59 -7.22 6.77
C ILE A 84 -6.38 -6.23 5.64
N ALA A 85 -7.22 -6.35 4.63
CA ALA A 85 -7.32 -5.42 3.53
C ALA A 85 -8.75 -4.92 3.40
N ILE A 86 -8.90 -3.62 3.18
CA ILE A 86 -10.17 -2.94 2.92
C ILE A 86 -10.09 -2.34 1.53
N GLU A 87 -11.06 -2.65 0.68
CA GLU A 87 -11.18 -2.05 -0.64
C GLU A 87 -11.58 -0.59 -0.47
N LEU A 88 -10.75 0.34 -0.93
CA LEU A 88 -11.03 1.77 -0.86
C LEU A 88 -11.87 2.17 -2.07
N LEU A 89 -12.87 3.02 -1.84
CA LEU A 89 -13.78 3.47 -2.91
C LEU A 89 -13.13 4.55 -3.78
N THR A 90 -12.15 5.26 -3.22
CA THR A 90 -11.31 6.25 -3.88
C THR A 90 -9.85 5.85 -3.75
N SER A 91 -8.91 6.51 -4.44
CA SER A 91 -7.49 6.45 -4.06
C SER A 91 -7.19 7.58 -3.07
N PRO A 92 -7.57 7.48 -1.78
CA PRO A 92 -7.24 8.51 -0.83
C PRO A 92 -5.73 8.56 -0.60
N GLY A 93 -5.23 9.74 -0.25
CA GLY A 93 -3.90 9.84 0.36
C GLY A 93 -3.91 9.32 1.80
N TRP A 94 -5.04 9.49 2.50
CA TRP A 94 -5.18 9.07 3.90
C TRP A 94 -6.55 8.46 4.14
N TYR A 95 -6.59 7.43 4.97
CA TYR A 95 -7.85 6.86 5.42
C TYR A 95 -7.83 6.68 6.93
N LEU A 96 -9.02 6.76 7.50
CA LEU A 96 -9.26 6.63 8.92
C LEU A 96 -10.10 5.38 9.13
N VAL A 97 -9.66 4.54 10.05
CA VAL A 97 -10.39 3.34 10.47
C VAL A 97 -10.88 3.57 11.88
N LYS A 98 -12.18 3.35 12.08
CA LYS A 98 -12.80 3.56 13.38
C LYS A 98 -13.44 2.29 13.93
N ASP A 99 -13.29 2.13 15.23
CA ASP A 99 -14.04 1.21 16.05
C ASP A 99 -14.83 1.94 17.17
N ALA A 100 -15.64 1.19 17.93
CA ALA A 100 -16.38 1.67 19.08
C ALA A 100 -15.51 2.33 20.17
N GLN A 101 -14.19 2.11 20.18
CA GLN A 101 -13.28 2.66 21.20
C GLN A 101 -12.18 3.57 20.66
N THR A 102 -11.69 3.31 19.45
CA THR A 102 -10.49 3.97 18.91
C THR A 102 -10.69 4.38 17.45
N THR A 103 -9.97 5.42 17.07
CA THR A 103 -9.93 5.95 15.72
C THR A 103 -8.47 6.07 15.31
N ILE A 104 -8.10 5.48 14.17
CA ILE A 104 -6.71 5.40 13.74
C ILE A 104 -6.59 5.94 12.33
N LEU A 105 -5.59 6.80 12.10
CA LEU A 105 -5.27 7.41 10.83
C LEU A 105 -4.07 6.69 10.20
N PHE A 106 -4.24 6.31 8.94
CA PHE A 106 -3.21 5.71 8.12
C PHE A 106 -2.95 6.56 6.88
N LEU A 107 -1.70 6.54 6.44
CA LEU A 107 -1.29 7.04 5.14
C LEU A 107 -1.43 5.88 4.15
N ASN A 108 -2.32 6.05 3.19
CA ASN A 108 -2.54 5.06 2.15
C ASN A 108 -1.30 4.99 1.27
N ASN A 109 -0.81 3.78 1.03
CA ASN A 109 0.09 3.55 -0.07
C ASN A 109 -0.74 3.42 -1.35
N PRO A 110 -0.75 4.43 -2.24
CA PRO A 110 -1.68 4.50 -3.37
C PRO A 110 -1.39 3.43 -4.44
N SER A 111 -0.46 2.51 -4.18
CA SER A 111 -0.04 1.54 -5.16
C SER A 111 -1.13 0.52 -5.52
N LEU A 112 -2.18 0.28 -4.72
CA LEU A 112 -3.19 -0.72 -5.09
C LEU A 112 -4.64 -0.39 -4.73
N ASP A 113 -4.95 0.80 -4.19
CA ASP A 113 -6.33 1.19 -3.81
C ASP A 113 -6.94 0.30 -2.70
N TRP A 114 -6.09 -0.29 -1.88
CA TRP A 114 -6.45 -1.07 -0.70
C TRP A 114 -5.82 -0.47 0.53
N ALA A 115 -6.60 -0.41 1.62
CA ALA A 115 -6.11 -0.13 2.94
C ALA A 115 -5.66 -1.43 3.61
N VAL A 116 -4.36 -1.60 3.85
CA VAL A 116 -3.78 -2.84 4.39
C VAL A 116 -3.10 -2.57 5.72
N PHE A 117 -3.59 -3.16 6.80
CA PHE A 117 -3.02 -2.97 8.15
C PHE A 117 -3.26 -4.18 9.05
N SER A 118 -2.47 -4.26 10.13
CA SER A 118 -2.56 -5.33 11.14
C SER A 118 -3.66 -5.02 12.16
N LEU A 119 -4.71 -5.83 12.20
CA LEU A 119 -5.78 -5.72 13.19
C LEU A 119 -5.24 -5.89 14.61
N LEU A 120 -4.31 -6.83 14.78
CA LEU A 120 -3.75 -7.18 16.08
C LEU A 120 -2.94 -6.03 16.67
N ASP A 121 -2.12 -5.37 15.87
CA ASP A 121 -1.20 -4.34 16.38
C ASP A 121 -1.95 -3.06 16.79
N TYR A 122 -3.05 -2.76 16.10
CA TYR A 122 -3.77 -1.49 16.26
C TYR A 122 -5.05 -1.61 17.09
N PHE A 123 -5.75 -2.75 17.02
CA PHE A 123 -7.01 -2.97 17.71
C PHE A 123 -6.96 -4.15 18.69
N GLY A 124 -5.88 -4.94 18.72
CA GLY A 124 -5.71 -6.04 19.67
C GLY A 124 -6.46 -7.33 19.29
N THR A 125 -6.22 -8.39 20.06
CA THR A 125 -6.71 -9.76 19.76
C THR A 125 -8.22 -9.89 19.71
N HIS A 126 -8.97 -9.04 20.43
CA HIS A 126 -10.42 -9.12 20.54
C HIS A 126 -11.13 -8.78 19.23
N LYS A 127 -10.50 -8.02 18.33
CA LYS A 127 -11.07 -7.68 17.02
C LYS A 127 -10.94 -8.75 15.96
N LEU A 128 -10.01 -9.69 16.13
CA LEU A 128 -9.90 -10.85 15.25
C LEU A 128 -11.08 -11.83 15.43
N GLU A 129 -11.74 -11.80 16.59
CA GLU A 129 -12.88 -12.66 16.90
C GLU A 129 -14.22 -12.00 16.55
N GLU A 130 -14.35 -10.67 16.78
CA GLU A 130 -15.57 -9.92 16.48
C GLU A 130 -15.71 -9.55 15.01
N LEU A 131 -14.58 -9.44 14.30
CA LEU A 131 -14.46 -9.00 12.92
C LEU A 131 -15.33 -7.79 12.55
N GLN A 132 -15.46 -6.81 13.45
CA GLN A 132 -16.31 -5.64 13.25
C GLN A 132 -15.51 -4.35 13.41
N LEU A 133 -15.45 -3.59 12.32
CA LEU A 133 -15.01 -2.20 12.25
C LEU A 133 -16.26 -1.34 12.00
N SER A 134 -16.33 -0.17 12.65
CA SER A 134 -17.51 0.70 12.55
C SER A 134 -17.60 1.31 11.16
N HIS A 135 -16.57 2.04 10.74
CA HIS A 135 -16.52 2.63 9.42
C HIS A 135 -15.09 2.96 9.01
N VAL A 136 -14.90 3.16 7.71
CA VAL A 136 -13.69 3.74 7.13
C VAL A 136 -14.04 5.07 6.48
N THR A 137 -13.27 6.11 6.78
CA THR A 137 -13.40 7.44 6.17
C THR A 137 -12.18 7.71 5.31
N GLU A 138 -12.39 8.15 4.07
CA GLU A 138 -11.36 8.37 3.06
C GLU A 138 -11.15 9.87 2.83
N PHE A 139 -9.89 10.32 2.85
CA PHE A 139 -9.52 11.72 2.71
C PHE A 139 -8.66 11.98 1.47
N ASN A 140 -9.00 13.07 0.77
CA ASN A 140 -8.29 13.56 -0.40
C ASN A 140 -8.17 12.49 -1.51
N GLY A 141 -9.28 11.84 -1.82
CA GLY A 141 -9.39 10.76 -2.80
C GLY A 141 -9.41 11.23 -4.25
N GLY A 142 -8.57 10.59 -5.08
CA GLY A 142 -8.62 10.69 -6.53
C GLY A 142 -9.33 9.50 -7.19
N THR A 143 -9.32 9.47 -8.53
CA THR A 143 -9.73 8.28 -9.30
C THR A 143 -8.74 7.14 -9.10
N VAL A 144 -9.26 5.96 -8.74
CA VAL A 144 -8.52 4.70 -8.65
C VAL A 144 -7.79 4.36 -9.95
N THR A 145 -6.46 4.35 -9.87
CA THR A 145 -5.58 3.94 -10.95
C THR A 145 -4.61 2.93 -10.41
N VAL A 146 -4.96 1.65 -10.58
CA VAL A 146 -4.08 0.51 -10.33
C VAL A 146 -2.79 0.69 -11.14
N PRO A 147 -1.64 0.98 -10.51
CA PRO A 147 -0.35 0.98 -11.15
C PRO A 147 -0.07 -0.42 -11.69
N GLU A 148 0.30 -0.48 -12.96
CA GLU A 148 0.70 -1.73 -13.59
C GLU A 148 1.85 -2.36 -12.79
N PRO A 149 1.78 -3.67 -12.48
CA PRO A 149 2.82 -4.34 -11.69
C PRO A 149 4.21 -4.11 -12.29
N GLY A 150 5.16 -3.62 -11.49
CA GLY A 150 6.55 -3.41 -11.92
C GLY A 150 7.25 -4.67 -12.46
N THR A 151 6.66 -5.83 -12.22
CA THR A 151 7.05 -7.12 -12.81
C THR A 151 6.97 -7.12 -14.33
N LEU A 152 6.04 -6.38 -14.96
CA LEU A 152 5.97 -6.26 -16.42
C LEU A 152 7.14 -5.45 -16.98
N ALA A 153 7.53 -4.37 -16.29
CA ALA A 153 8.70 -3.59 -16.66
C ALA A 153 10.00 -4.41 -16.53
N LEU A 154 10.14 -5.18 -15.44
CA LEU A 154 11.27 -6.08 -15.23
C LEU A 154 11.29 -7.25 -16.23
N LEU A 155 10.13 -7.82 -16.57
CA LEU A 155 10.00 -8.83 -17.61
C LEU A 155 10.44 -8.27 -18.97
N GLY A 156 10.01 -7.05 -19.31
CA GLY A 156 10.42 -6.34 -20.52
C GLY A 156 11.94 -6.11 -20.58
N LEU A 157 12.53 -5.62 -19.48
CA LEU A 157 13.98 -5.45 -19.36
C LEU A 157 14.75 -6.78 -19.48
N GLY A 158 14.23 -7.85 -18.87
CA GLY A 158 14.79 -9.20 -18.98
C GLY A 158 14.82 -9.70 -20.41
N LEU A 159 13.71 -9.54 -21.15
CA LEU A 159 13.60 -9.94 -22.55
C LEU A 159 14.53 -9.14 -23.48
N ILE A 160 14.65 -7.82 -23.26
CA ILE A 160 15.58 -6.97 -24.01
C ILE A 160 17.04 -7.42 -23.75
N GLY A 161 17.40 -7.68 -22.49
CA GLY A 161 18.72 -8.19 -22.12
C GLY A 161 19.06 -9.51 -22.82
N LEU A 162 18.13 -10.47 -22.80
CA LEU A 162 18.25 -11.76 -23.50
C LEU A 162 18.39 -11.58 -25.03
N GLY A 163 17.62 -10.68 -25.63
CA GLY A 163 17.68 -10.37 -27.06
C GLY A 163 19.03 -9.79 -27.50
N LEU A 164 19.58 -8.86 -26.73
CA LEU A 164 20.90 -8.28 -26.98
C LEU A 164 22.02 -9.32 -26.81
N GLN A 165 21.90 -10.21 -25.83
CA GLN A 165 22.87 -11.29 -25.60
C GLN A 165 22.89 -12.30 -26.75
N ARG A 166 21.73 -12.63 -27.34
CA ARG A 166 21.65 -13.49 -28.54
C ARG A 166 22.36 -12.87 -29.75
N ARG A 167 22.13 -11.58 -30.01
CA ARG A 167 22.78 -10.86 -31.13
C ARG A 167 24.30 -10.82 -30.99
N LYS A 168 24.80 -10.65 -29.76
CA LYS A 168 26.24 -10.63 -29.47
C LYS A 168 26.92 -11.98 -29.69
N LYS A 169 26.20 -13.10 -29.47
CA LYS A 169 26.69 -14.46 -29.76
C LYS A 169 26.67 -14.83 -31.24
N GLN A 170 25.80 -14.22 -32.05
CA GLN A 170 25.75 -14.47 -33.51
C GLN A 170 26.74 -13.61 -34.31
N ALA A 171 27.21 -12.50 -33.73
CA ALA A 171 28.19 -11.62 -34.34
C ALA A 171 29.65 -11.94 -33.96
N SER A 172 29.89 -13.07 -33.28
CA SER A 172 31.19 -13.54 -32.81
C SER A 172 31.45 -14.96 -33.28
#